data_AF-A0AAD6TZM2-F1
#
_entry.id   AF-A0AAD6TZM2-F1
#
_cell.length_a   1.000
_cell.length_b   1.000
_cell.length_c   1.000
_cell.angle_alpha   90.00
_cell.angle_beta   90.00
_cell.angle_gamma   90.00
#
_symmetry.space_group_name_H-M   'P 1'
#
loop_
_entity.id
_entity.type
_entity.pdbx_description
1 polymer ?
#
loop_
_entity_poly.entity_id
_entity_poly.type
_entity_poly.pdbx_seq_one_letter_code
_entity_poly.pdbx_strand_id
1 'polypeptide(L)'
;MLLHHTRRTFALLAVLTGTCVGAQISPIIDLGYAQYQGTVDTALNITNFLGIRYAAAPLGNLRFRAPQPPANMTGVQQATIEPNECFQASDGVAATNPLRSRASQIIATEDCLFLNVHYPSDAAGTPIGNLPTIVWIHGGGYIAGAASSFNGEDLIRQSNHGIVTVIIQYRLGVFGFLPGAEVKKNGALNAGLLDQDFALRWVNQHISKFGGDPSKVTIWGESAGAGSVLQQVVANNGQTKPQLFRAAMTSSTFLPSQYNFDDPIPEMLFSEVVKRTSCAAASDAMSCLRSADAATLQNANSNINLAGFFGTFTLVPVVDGTFIRQRPTLSLLEGKVNGRALLAVTNAFEGTVFVNQSITSTAAQYAFDLFPNLNRAQAAKAEALYNGLGTTIFQDSAIQGESIFICPTYFLLHAFSGRSFKGEFAIPPALHGADVAYYFPGGGTPPFNNADFIKAFAQSFTSFAINLDPNIMVNPATITPRWSLFNVGNTEMLFNETTAGAPDVRAIKTSNALLERCQFWDSVSASTAQ
;
A
#
# COMPACT_ATOMS: atom_id res chain seq x y z
N MET A 1 62.63 -63.19 29.33
CA MET A 1 62.87 -61.75 29.15
C MET A 1 62.72 -61.45 27.67
N LEU A 2 62.06 -60.33 27.32
CA LEU A 2 61.47 -59.95 26.02
C LEU A 2 60.07 -60.51 25.70
N LEU A 3 59.07 -59.65 25.92
CA LEU A 3 57.69 -59.77 25.48
C LEU A 3 57.58 -59.53 23.96
N HIS A 4 56.77 -60.33 23.27
CA HIS A 4 56.25 -60.03 21.94
C HIS A 4 54.73 -59.83 22.03
N HIS A 5 54.30 -58.58 21.86
CA HIS A 5 52.89 -58.21 21.76
C HIS A 5 52.39 -58.39 20.33
N THR A 6 51.52 -59.38 20.12
CA THR A 6 50.72 -59.54 18.90
C THR A 6 49.44 -58.71 19.02
N ARG A 7 49.36 -57.58 18.30
CA ARG A 7 48.11 -56.81 18.13
C ARG A 7 47.29 -57.40 16.99
N ARG A 8 46.10 -57.91 17.30
CA ARG A 8 45.06 -58.28 16.33
C ARG A 8 44.32 -57.00 15.90
N THR A 9 44.32 -56.70 14.60
CA THR A 9 43.53 -55.64 13.98
C THR A 9 42.10 -56.14 13.72
N PHE A 10 41.11 -55.55 14.39
CA PHE A 10 39.69 -55.67 14.01
C PHE A 10 39.38 -54.58 12.98
N ALA A 11 38.94 -54.96 11.78
CA ALA A 11 38.42 -54.02 10.80
C ALA A 11 36.96 -53.69 11.13
N LEU A 12 36.69 -52.45 11.54
CA LEU A 12 35.33 -51.92 11.67
C LEU A 12 34.83 -51.50 10.28
N LEU A 13 33.83 -52.19 9.74
CA LEU A 13 33.10 -51.74 8.56
C LEU A 13 32.16 -50.59 8.98
N ALA A 14 32.50 -49.35 8.63
CA ALA A 14 31.62 -48.21 8.78
C ALA A 14 30.59 -48.21 7.64
N VAL A 15 29.33 -48.55 7.94
CA VAL A 15 28.21 -48.37 7.02
C VAL A 15 27.84 -46.88 7.03
N LEU A 16 28.25 -46.16 5.98
CA LEU A 16 27.78 -44.81 5.70
C LEU A 16 26.32 -44.90 5.24
N THR A 17 25.38 -44.70 6.17
CA THR A 17 23.99 -44.39 5.82
C THR A 17 23.95 -42.97 5.27
N GLY A 18 24.10 -42.82 3.95
CA GLY A 18 23.85 -41.57 3.27
C GLY A 18 22.38 -41.22 3.43
N THR A 19 22.07 -40.21 4.24
CA THR A 19 20.77 -39.55 4.21
C THR A 19 20.62 -38.90 2.84
N CYS A 20 19.77 -39.48 1.97
CA CYS A 20 19.27 -38.78 0.80
C CYS A 20 18.48 -37.56 1.31
N VAL A 21 19.12 -36.41 1.38
CA VAL A 21 18.43 -35.13 1.43
C VAL A 21 17.71 -35.03 0.09
N GLY A 22 16.39 -35.21 0.08
CA GLY A 22 15.58 -35.12 -1.13
C GLY A 22 15.86 -33.79 -1.83
N ALA A 23 16.02 -33.81 -3.15
CA ALA A 23 16.28 -32.62 -3.93
C ALA A 23 15.19 -31.57 -3.64
N GLN A 24 15.60 -30.40 -3.16
CA GLN A 24 14.70 -29.28 -2.93
C GLN A 24 14.05 -28.90 -4.27
N ILE A 25 12.72 -28.95 -4.32
CA ILE A 25 11.96 -28.63 -5.53
C ILE A 25 12.00 -27.11 -5.71
N SER A 26 12.49 -26.67 -6.87
CA SER A 26 12.72 -25.26 -7.16
C SER A 26 12.14 -24.92 -8.54
N PRO A 27 10.85 -24.56 -8.60
CA PRO A 27 10.13 -24.33 -9.86
C PRO A 27 10.72 -23.14 -10.61
N ILE A 28 10.74 -23.27 -11.93
CA ILE A 28 11.23 -22.23 -12.84
C ILE A 28 10.06 -21.69 -13.65
N ILE A 29 9.89 -20.36 -13.64
CA ILE A 29 8.94 -19.66 -14.50
C ILE A 29 9.72 -18.84 -15.53
N ASP A 30 9.43 -19.09 -16.81
CA ASP A 30 10.00 -18.34 -17.92
C ASP A 30 9.08 -17.19 -18.31
N LEU A 31 9.52 -15.94 -18.10
CA LEU A 31 8.76 -14.73 -18.43
C LEU A 31 8.98 -14.25 -19.87
N GLY A 32 9.92 -14.84 -20.60
CA GLY A 32 10.35 -14.44 -21.94
C GLY A 32 11.57 -13.51 -21.91
N TYR A 33 11.57 -12.50 -21.04
CA TYR A 33 12.75 -11.64 -20.83
C TYR A 33 13.73 -12.22 -19.79
N ALA A 34 13.26 -13.08 -18.89
CA ALA A 34 14.07 -13.72 -17.86
C ALA A 34 13.41 -15.01 -17.38
N GLN A 35 14.22 -15.95 -16.89
CA GLN A 35 13.76 -17.14 -16.18
C GLN A 35 14.03 -16.95 -14.69
N TYR A 36 13.02 -17.15 -13.85
CA TYR A 36 13.15 -17.05 -12.40
C TYR A 36 12.97 -18.42 -11.76
N GLN A 37 13.71 -18.68 -10.69
CA GLN A 37 13.57 -19.86 -9.85
C GLN A 37 13.04 -19.47 -8.47
N GLY A 38 11.89 -20.02 -8.10
CA GLY A 38 11.23 -19.78 -6.81
C GLY A 38 11.45 -20.91 -5.80
N THR A 39 10.73 -20.83 -4.69
CA THR A 39 10.71 -21.85 -3.62
C THR A 39 9.30 -22.40 -3.42
N VAL A 40 9.19 -23.70 -3.17
CA VAL A 40 7.92 -24.34 -2.79
C VAL A 40 7.88 -24.48 -1.26
N ASP A 41 6.86 -23.89 -0.63
CA ASP A 41 6.45 -24.30 0.70
C ASP A 41 5.50 -25.50 0.59
N THR A 42 6.08 -26.69 0.75
CA THR A 42 5.33 -27.97 0.67
C THR A 42 4.40 -28.19 1.86
N ALA A 43 4.60 -27.51 2.99
CA ALA A 43 3.67 -27.61 4.12
C ALA A 43 2.40 -26.79 3.86
N LEU A 44 2.53 -25.69 3.11
CA LEU A 44 1.43 -24.79 2.79
C LEU A 44 0.81 -25.02 1.41
N ASN A 45 1.45 -25.80 0.53
CA ASN A 45 1.09 -25.94 -0.89
C ASN A 45 1.06 -24.57 -1.59
N ILE A 46 2.08 -23.75 -1.34
CA ILE A 46 2.25 -22.44 -1.95
C ILE A 46 3.66 -22.34 -2.52
N THR A 47 3.78 -21.79 -3.72
CA THR A 47 5.07 -21.44 -4.31
C THR A 47 5.28 -19.94 -4.26
N ASN A 48 6.51 -19.54 -3.92
CA ASN A 48 6.93 -18.16 -3.74
C ASN A 48 8.01 -17.79 -4.75
N PHE A 49 7.83 -16.62 -5.38
CA PHE A 49 8.83 -15.95 -6.18
C PHE A 49 9.03 -14.56 -5.60
N LEU A 50 10.15 -14.36 -4.94
CA LEU A 50 10.50 -13.11 -4.26
C LEU A 50 11.52 -12.32 -5.09
N GLY A 51 11.27 -11.04 -5.30
CA GLY A 51 12.22 -10.16 -6.01
C GLY A 51 12.26 -10.30 -7.53
N ILE A 52 11.12 -10.56 -8.19
CA ILE A 52 11.02 -10.50 -9.65
C ILE A 52 11.13 -9.04 -10.11
N ARG A 53 12.06 -8.74 -11.02
CA ARG A 53 12.23 -7.40 -11.58
C ARG A 53 11.13 -7.14 -12.61
N TYR A 54 10.20 -6.22 -12.32
CA TYR A 54 9.14 -5.87 -13.28
C TYR A 54 9.50 -4.67 -14.16
N ALA A 55 10.50 -3.86 -13.78
CA ALA A 55 10.98 -2.72 -14.54
C ALA A 55 12.52 -2.57 -14.46
N ALA A 56 13.10 -1.87 -15.43
CA ALA A 56 14.52 -1.51 -15.40
C ALA A 56 14.85 -0.70 -14.13
N ALA A 57 16.05 -0.90 -13.59
CA ALA A 57 16.54 -0.14 -12.45
C ALA A 57 16.49 1.37 -12.75
N PRO A 58 15.82 2.20 -11.93
CA PRO A 58 15.61 3.64 -12.22
C PRO A 58 16.84 4.48 -11.89
N LEU A 59 18.02 4.03 -12.33
CA LEU A 59 19.33 4.63 -12.04
C LEU A 59 19.76 5.65 -13.09
N GLY A 60 20.63 6.58 -12.70
CA GLY A 60 21.26 7.55 -13.59
C GLY A 60 20.24 8.29 -14.45
N ASN A 61 20.31 8.10 -15.78
CA ASN A 61 19.40 8.76 -16.71
C ASN A 61 17.92 8.35 -16.57
N LEU A 62 17.63 7.20 -15.96
CA LEU A 62 16.26 6.74 -15.67
C LEU A 62 15.71 7.33 -14.36
N ARG A 63 16.54 8.00 -13.55
CA ARG A 63 16.09 8.71 -12.37
C ARG A 63 15.10 9.82 -12.75
N PHE A 64 14.02 9.92 -11.97
CA PHE A 64 12.88 10.83 -12.20
C PHE A 64 12.21 10.65 -13.58
N ARG A 65 12.26 9.46 -14.18
CA ARG A 65 11.53 9.11 -15.40
C ARG A 65 10.52 7.99 -15.15
N ALA A 66 9.57 7.84 -16.06
CA ALA A 66 8.64 6.72 -16.08
C ALA A 66 9.42 5.39 -16.18
N PRO A 67 8.96 4.32 -15.50
CA PRO A 67 9.60 3.01 -15.57
C PRO A 67 9.69 2.50 -17.01
N GLN A 68 10.71 1.70 -17.28
CA GLN A 68 10.97 1.09 -18.60
C GLN A 68 11.01 -0.43 -18.46
N PRO A 69 10.77 -1.19 -19.55
CA PRO A 69 10.92 -2.64 -19.53
C PRO A 69 12.30 -3.06 -19.02
N PRO A 70 12.38 -4.14 -18.20
CA PRO A 70 13.66 -4.67 -17.76
C PRO A 70 14.46 -5.23 -18.95
N ALA A 71 15.78 -5.29 -18.80
CA ALA A 71 16.64 -5.92 -19.80
C ALA A 71 16.39 -7.44 -19.86
N ASN A 72 16.65 -8.04 -21.03
CA ASN A 72 16.67 -9.49 -21.15
C ASN A 72 17.85 -10.07 -20.37
N MET A 73 17.57 -11.06 -19.53
CA MET A 73 18.54 -11.74 -18.69
C MET A 73 18.75 -13.17 -19.22
N THR A 74 20.01 -13.56 -19.39
CA THR A 74 20.36 -14.94 -19.72
C THR A 74 20.51 -15.76 -18.45
N GLY A 75 20.17 -17.05 -18.53
CA GLY A 75 20.21 -17.96 -17.40
C GLY A 75 19.10 -17.73 -16.37
N VAL A 76 19.09 -18.59 -15.36
CA VAL A 76 18.07 -18.62 -14.31
C VAL A 76 18.43 -17.66 -13.18
N GLN A 77 17.55 -16.73 -12.89
CA GLN A 77 17.65 -15.77 -11.80
C GLN A 77 17.02 -16.35 -10.53
N GLN A 78 17.65 -16.16 -9.38
CA GLN A 78 17.07 -16.58 -8.10
C GLN A 78 15.99 -15.60 -7.66
N ALA A 79 14.79 -16.10 -7.36
CA ALA A 79 13.67 -15.35 -6.81
C ALA A 79 13.26 -15.94 -5.45
N THR A 80 14.24 -16.07 -4.55
CA THR A 80 14.09 -16.82 -3.29
C THR A 80 14.33 -15.97 -2.05
N ILE A 81 14.64 -14.68 -2.23
CA ILE A 81 14.95 -13.71 -1.18
C ILE A 81 14.16 -12.43 -1.46
N GLU A 82 13.70 -11.77 -0.40
CA GLU A 82 13.01 -10.48 -0.49
C GLU A 82 13.83 -9.43 -1.27
N PRO A 83 13.19 -8.58 -2.08
CA PRO A 83 13.88 -7.57 -2.84
C PRO A 83 14.42 -6.46 -1.93
N ASN A 84 15.39 -5.71 -2.45
CA ASN A 84 15.79 -4.44 -1.85
C ASN A 84 14.57 -3.51 -1.72
N GLU A 85 14.55 -2.75 -0.64
CA GLU A 85 13.55 -1.72 -0.44
C GLU A 85 13.87 -0.49 -1.31
N CYS A 86 12.87 0.28 -1.69
CA CYS A 86 13.11 1.60 -2.25
C CYS A 86 13.62 2.53 -1.15
N PHE A 87 14.34 3.58 -1.51
CA PHE A 87 14.79 4.60 -0.57
C PHE A 87 13.62 5.15 0.27
N GLN A 88 13.73 4.98 1.59
CA GLN A 88 12.73 5.36 2.58
C GLN A 88 13.08 6.76 3.13
N ALA A 89 12.13 7.69 3.24
CA ALA A 89 12.34 8.88 4.07
C ALA A 89 12.18 8.52 5.56
N SER A 90 12.70 9.36 6.44
CA SER A 90 12.62 9.12 7.89
C SER A 90 11.26 9.49 8.46
N ASP A 91 10.74 8.65 9.34
CA ASP A 91 9.85 9.08 10.42
C ASP A 91 10.68 9.94 11.41
N GLY A 92 10.08 10.97 12.01
CA GLY A 92 10.78 11.89 12.93
C GLY A 92 11.62 11.20 14.02
N VAL A 93 12.88 11.60 14.17
CA VAL A 93 13.83 11.08 15.19
C VAL A 93 13.57 11.60 16.62
N ALA A 94 12.37 12.12 16.90
CA ALA A 94 12.03 12.63 18.22
C ALA A 94 12.16 11.52 19.28
N ALA A 95 12.94 11.76 20.33
CA ALA A 95 13.24 10.78 21.40
C ALA A 95 11.99 10.28 22.14
N THR A 96 10.83 10.89 21.92
CA THR A 96 9.53 10.57 22.51
C THR A 96 8.59 9.82 21.55
N ASN A 97 9.01 9.45 20.33
CA ASN A 97 8.15 8.75 19.39
C ASN A 97 7.99 7.26 19.79
N PRO A 98 6.77 6.77 20.12
CA PRO A 98 6.53 5.37 20.48
C PRO A 98 6.61 4.40 19.28
N LEU A 99 6.57 4.92 18.04
CA LEU A 99 6.77 4.15 16.81
C LEU A 99 8.26 4.13 16.49
N ARG A 100 9.00 3.26 17.19
CA ARG A 100 10.42 3.02 16.88
C ARG A 100 10.54 2.52 15.44
N SER A 101 11.50 3.09 14.71
CA SER A 101 11.99 2.56 13.45
C SER A 101 12.19 1.05 13.56
N ARG A 102 11.50 0.28 12.71
CA ARG A 102 11.92 -1.09 12.46
C ARG A 102 13.30 -0.97 11.84
N ALA A 103 14.33 -1.47 12.52
CA ALA A 103 15.63 -1.70 11.89
C ALA A 103 15.40 -2.78 10.81
N SER A 104 15.07 -2.36 9.59
CA SER A 104 15.05 -3.27 8.45
C SER A 104 16.48 -3.75 8.23
N GLN A 105 16.68 -5.06 8.22
CA GLN A 105 17.93 -5.67 7.79
C GLN A 105 18.07 -5.64 6.26
N ILE A 106 17.03 -5.20 5.55
CA ILE A 106 16.98 -5.12 4.08
C ILE A 106 17.52 -3.76 3.64
N ILE A 107 18.31 -3.78 2.56
CA ILE A 107 19.00 -2.61 2.05
C ILE A 107 18.01 -1.75 1.25
N ALA A 108 17.89 -0.47 1.61
CA ALA A 108 17.19 0.52 0.79
C ALA A 108 18.10 1.03 -0.34
N THR A 109 17.64 0.96 -1.59
CA THR A 109 18.41 1.37 -2.78
C THR A 109 17.53 2.02 -3.85
N GLU A 110 18.12 2.67 -4.86
CA GLU A 110 17.38 3.12 -6.05
C GLU A 110 16.99 1.95 -6.97
N ASP A 111 17.78 0.87 -6.98
CA ASP A 111 17.43 -0.34 -7.72
C ASP A 111 16.44 -1.17 -6.91
N CYS A 112 15.16 -0.80 -6.98
CA CYS A 112 14.13 -1.34 -6.11
C CYS A 112 12.82 -1.75 -6.82
N LEU A 113 12.75 -1.68 -8.16
CA LEU A 113 11.52 -1.98 -8.92
C LEU A 113 11.31 -3.49 -9.11
N PHE A 114 10.91 -4.13 -8.01
CA PHE A 114 10.64 -5.55 -7.90
C PHE A 114 9.22 -5.84 -7.41
N LEU A 115 8.77 -7.08 -7.60
CA LEU A 115 7.54 -7.60 -7.01
C LEU A 115 7.75 -9.04 -6.54
N ASN A 116 6.88 -9.46 -5.62
CA ASN A 116 6.77 -10.83 -5.15
C ASN A 116 5.49 -11.45 -5.72
N VAL A 117 5.54 -12.72 -6.11
CA VAL A 117 4.38 -13.50 -6.53
C VAL A 117 4.27 -14.75 -5.67
N HIS A 118 3.10 -14.95 -5.09
CA HIS A 118 2.75 -16.13 -4.30
C HIS A 118 1.55 -16.80 -4.96
N TYR A 119 1.59 -18.12 -5.14
CA TYR A 119 0.49 -18.84 -5.76
C TYR A 119 0.31 -20.26 -5.19
N PRO A 120 -0.94 -20.75 -5.08
CA PRO A 120 -1.21 -22.14 -4.75
C PRO A 120 -0.60 -23.11 -5.76
N SER A 121 0.06 -24.15 -5.28
CA SER A 121 0.73 -25.13 -6.14
C SER A 121 0.63 -26.55 -5.60
N ASP A 122 0.86 -27.53 -6.47
CA ASP A 122 1.13 -28.90 -6.00
C ASP A 122 2.53 -29.02 -5.36
N ALA A 123 2.86 -30.21 -4.86
CA ALA A 123 4.17 -30.49 -4.27
C ALA A 123 5.35 -30.31 -5.25
N ALA A 124 5.10 -30.35 -6.57
CA ALA A 124 6.10 -30.11 -7.61
C ALA A 124 6.26 -28.62 -7.97
N GLY A 125 5.49 -27.72 -7.34
CA GLY A 125 5.48 -26.29 -7.64
C GLY A 125 4.67 -25.91 -8.87
N THR A 126 3.86 -26.84 -9.40
CA THR A 126 2.97 -26.59 -10.54
C THR A 126 1.81 -25.68 -10.10
N PRO A 127 1.57 -24.54 -10.77
CA PRO A 127 0.50 -23.62 -10.39
C PRO A 127 -0.90 -24.23 -10.51
N ILE A 128 -1.77 -23.93 -9.56
CA ILE A 128 -3.22 -24.11 -9.71
C ILE A 128 -3.77 -22.93 -10.52
N GLY A 129 -4.34 -23.21 -11.69
CA GLY A 129 -4.67 -22.20 -12.70
C GLY A 129 -6.03 -21.50 -12.58
N ASN A 130 -6.19 -20.41 -13.34
CA ASN A 130 -7.40 -19.59 -13.50
C ASN A 130 -7.93 -18.91 -12.22
N LEU A 131 -7.04 -18.61 -11.28
CA LEU A 131 -7.40 -17.98 -10.01
C LEU A 131 -7.47 -16.44 -10.13
N PRO A 132 -8.41 -15.77 -9.46
CA PRO A 132 -8.35 -14.33 -9.22
C PRO A 132 -6.99 -13.90 -8.64
N THR A 133 -6.56 -12.69 -8.98
CA THR A 133 -5.28 -12.14 -8.50
C THR A 133 -5.53 -10.91 -7.63
N ILE A 134 -4.95 -10.90 -6.42
CA ILE A 134 -4.83 -9.69 -5.61
C ILE A 134 -3.46 -9.07 -5.88
N VAL A 135 -3.44 -7.79 -6.23
CA VAL A 135 -2.21 -6.99 -6.26
C VAL A 135 -2.22 -6.05 -5.06
N TRP A 136 -1.35 -6.30 -4.09
CA TRP A 136 -1.17 -5.50 -2.88
C TRP A 136 -0.21 -4.34 -3.14
N ILE A 137 -0.67 -3.13 -2.81
CA ILE A 137 0.10 -1.88 -2.86
C ILE A 137 0.30 -1.42 -1.41
N HIS A 138 1.56 -1.39 -0.96
CA HIS A 138 1.86 -1.04 0.42
C HIS A 138 1.59 0.43 0.74
N GLY A 139 1.32 0.73 2.02
CA GLY A 139 1.21 2.07 2.58
C GLY A 139 2.57 2.72 2.88
N GLY A 140 2.54 3.77 3.72
CA GLY A 140 3.73 4.50 4.18
C GLY A 140 3.82 5.95 3.69
N GLY A 141 2.68 6.63 3.51
CA GLY A 141 2.63 8.06 3.21
C GLY A 141 3.29 8.50 1.90
N TYR A 142 3.54 7.55 0.98
CA TYR A 142 4.36 7.73 -0.23
C TYR A 142 5.85 7.97 0.02
N ILE A 143 6.32 7.87 1.26
CA ILE A 143 7.70 8.16 1.65
C ILE A 143 8.42 6.94 2.22
N ALA A 144 7.67 5.95 2.69
CA ALA A 144 8.15 4.71 3.27
C ALA A 144 7.24 3.53 2.85
N GLY A 145 7.59 2.33 3.30
CA GLY A 145 6.92 1.07 3.01
C GLY A 145 7.71 0.18 2.05
N ALA A 146 7.45 -1.13 2.17
CA ALA A 146 8.07 -2.14 1.32
C ALA A 146 7.24 -3.42 1.19
N ALA A 147 7.37 -4.09 0.06
CA ALA A 147 6.81 -5.39 -0.27
C ALA A 147 7.26 -6.48 0.71
N SER A 148 8.51 -6.41 1.15
CA SER A 148 9.11 -7.31 2.15
C SER A 148 8.43 -7.25 3.52
N SER A 149 7.58 -6.26 3.77
CA SER A 149 6.80 -6.15 5.02
C SER A 149 5.56 -7.05 5.04
N PHE A 150 5.22 -7.68 3.91
CA PHE A 150 3.98 -8.43 3.73
C PHE A 150 4.26 -9.83 3.17
N ASN A 151 3.65 -10.86 3.77
CA ASN A 151 3.73 -12.22 3.25
C ASN A 151 2.45 -12.56 2.48
N GLY A 152 2.53 -12.71 1.15
CA GLY A 152 1.37 -12.98 0.31
C GLY A 152 0.72 -14.35 0.53
N GLU A 153 1.42 -15.28 1.19
CA GLU A 153 0.86 -16.58 1.62
C GLU A 153 -0.32 -16.41 2.59
N ASP A 154 -0.32 -15.36 3.40
CA ASP A 154 -1.38 -15.09 4.37
C ASP A 154 -2.75 -14.96 3.68
N LEU A 155 -2.79 -14.15 2.62
CA LEU A 155 -4.01 -13.94 1.85
C LEU A 155 -4.44 -15.22 1.11
N ILE A 156 -3.48 -16.00 0.62
CA ILE A 156 -3.76 -17.29 -0.03
C ILE A 156 -4.43 -18.24 0.96
N ARG A 157 -3.89 -18.40 2.17
CA ARG A 157 -4.48 -19.26 3.22
C ARG A 157 -5.87 -18.78 3.61
N GLN A 158 -6.07 -17.48 3.81
CA GLN A 158 -7.38 -16.91 4.14
C GLN A 158 -8.41 -17.08 3.03
N SER A 159 -7.97 -17.16 1.77
CA SER A 159 -8.82 -17.44 0.62
C SER A 159 -9.09 -18.93 0.39
N ASN A 160 -8.60 -19.82 1.27
CA ASN A 160 -8.60 -21.27 1.06
C ASN A 160 -7.99 -21.65 -0.30
N HIS A 161 -6.83 -21.05 -0.60
CA HIS A 161 -6.07 -21.27 -1.84
C HIS A 161 -6.81 -20.87 -3.12
N GLY A 162 -7.75 -19.92 -3.01
CA GLY A 162 -8.60 -19.45 -4.11
C GLY A 162 -8.04 -18.26 -4.90
N ILE A 163 -6.86 -17.75 -4.57
CA ILE A 163 -6.26 -16.57 -5.21
C ILE A 163 -4.75 -16.73 -5.48
N VAL A 164 -4.24 -15.91 -6.38
CA VAL A 164 -2.82 -15.55 -6.50
C VAL A 164 -2.59 -14.18 -5.84
N THR A 165 -1.46 -14.00 -5.16
CA THR A 165 -1.09 -12.72 -4.54
C THR A 165 0.15 -12.15 -5.21
N VAL A 166 0.12 -10.87 -5.56
CA VAL A 166 1.27 -10.10 -6.03
C VAL A 166 1.50 -8.93 -5.09
N ILE A 167 2.73 -8.73 -4.62
CA ILE A 167 3.10 -7.62 -3.74
C ILE A 167 4.14 -6.78 -4.46
N ILE A 168 3.89 -5.49 -4.68
CA ILE A 168 4.73 -4.64 -5.53
C ILE A 168 5.56 -3.64 -4.72
N GLN A 169 6.79 -3.39 -5.16
CA GLN A 169 7.55 -2.18 -4.82
C GLN A 169 7.20 -1.03 -5.78
N TYR A 170 7.32 0.20 -5.31
CA TYR A 170 7.29 1.41 -6.14
C TYR A 170 8.17 2.50 -5.54
N ARG A 171 8.67 3.45 -6.35
CA ARG A 171 9.51 4.54 -5.84
C ARG A 171 8.74 5.46 -4.89
N LEU A 172 9.44 5.96 -3.88
CA LEU A 172 8.91 6.76 -2.78
C LEU A 172 9.64 8.11 -2.67
N GLY A 173 9.08 9.04 -1.90
CA GLY A 173 9.67 10.33 -1.56
C GLY A 173 10.19 11.09 -2.78
N VAL A 174 11.38 11.67 -2.67
CA VAL A 174 12.02 12.43 -3.77
C VAL A 174 12.21 11.56 -5.02
N PHE A 175 12.43 10.26 -4.88
CA PHE A 175 12.68 9.38 -6.02
C PHE A 175 11.42 9.05 -6.82
N GLY A 176 10.26 9.02 -6.16
CA GLY A 176 8.97 8.66 -6.77
C GLY A 176 8.02 9.83 -7.03
N PHE A 177 8.12 10.90 -6.24
CA PHE A 177 7.12 11.96 -6.17
C PHE A 177 7.73 13.37 -6.20
N LEU A 178 8.93 13.54 -6.80
CA LEU A 178 9.47 14.88 -7.08
C LEU A 178 8.51 15.62 -8.03
N PRO A 179 7.96 16.77 -7.63
CA PRO A 179 7.01 17.50 -8.47
C PRO A 179 7.71 18.67 -9.21
N GLY A 180 6.94 19.54 -9.87
CA GLY A 180 7.45 20.76 -10.51
C GLY A 180 7.50 20.70 -12.04
N ALA A 181 7.46 21.88 -12.67
CA ALA A 181 7.42 22.06 -14.11
C ALA A 181 8.68 21.55 -14.82
N GLU A 182 9.85 21.65 -14.19
CA GLU A 182 11.09 21.09 -14.74
C GLU A 182 11.05 19.55 -14.79
N VAL A 183 10.40 18.90 -13.80
CA VAL A 183 10.15 17.45 -13.84
C VAL A 183 9.17 17.10 -14.95
N LYS A 184 8.09 17.88 -15.13
CA LYS A 184 7.14 17.67 -16.24
C LYS A 184 7.84 17.73 -17.61
N LYS A 185 8.74 18.69 -17.78
CA LYS A 185 9.43 18.97 -19.05
C LYS A 185 10.49 17.92 -19.39
N ASN A 186 11.31 17.53 -18.41
CA ASN A 186 12.44 16.63 -18.63
C ASN A 186 12.48 15.54 -17.57
N GLY A 187 11.38 14.80 -17.40
CA GLY A 187 11.22 13.76 -16.39
C GLY A 187 9.84 13.12 -16.48
N ALA A 188 9.39 12.56 -15.37
CA ALA A 188 8.03 12.08 -15.17
C ALA A 188 7.57 12.44 -13.76
N LEU A 189 6.48 13.19 -13.68
CA LEU A 189 5.75 13.39 -12.44
C LEU A 189 5.11 12.07 -12.01
N ASN A 190 4.83 11.94 -10.71
CA ASN A 190 4.16 10.76 -10.15
C ASN A 190 4.86 9.44 -10.54
N ALA A 191 6.19 9.43 -10.60
CA ALA A 191 6.97 8.28 -11.03
C ALA A 191 6.63 7.01 -10.23
N GLY A 192 6.35 7.15 -8.92
CA GLY A 192 5.87 6.05 -8.07
C GLY A 192 4.49 5.51 -8.46
N LEU A 193 3.56 6.33 -8.94
CA LEU A 193 2.28 5.84 -9.50
C LEU A 193 2.47 5.18 -10.86
N LEU A 194 3.40 5.68 -11.66
CA LEU A 194 3.73 5.08 -12.96
C LEU A 194 4.42 3.72 -12.77
N ASP A 195 5.22 3.55 -11.71
CA ASP A 195 5.77 2.26 -11.29
C ASP A 195 4.66 1.25 -11.00
N GLN A 196 3.62 1.67 -10.27
CA GLN A 196 2.45 0.84 -9.98
C GLN A 196 1.66 0.49 -11.24
N ASP A 197 1.39 1.44 -12.14
CA ASP A 197 0.72 1.16 -13.43
C ASP A 197 1.55 0.18 -14.27
N PHE A 198 2.88 0.33 -14.28
CA PHE A 198 3.78 -0.58 -14.99
C PHE A 198 3.79 -1.99 -14.39
N ALA A 199 3.78 -2.11 -13.06
CA ALA A 199 3.63 -3.39 -12.37
C ALA A 199 2.28 -4.05 -12.68
N LEU A 200 1.18 -3.29 -12.73
CA LEU A 200 -0.14 -3.81 -13.12
C LEU A 200 -0.18 -4.28 -14.57
N ARG A 201 0.53 -3.62 -15.48
CA ARG A 201 0.73 -4.10 -16.86
C ARG A 201 1.55 -5.39 -16.90
N TRP A 202 2.61 -5.48 -16.10
CA TRP A 202 3.39 -6.71 -15.94
C TRP A 202 2.49 -7.86 -15.46
N VAL A 203 1.65 -7.62 -14.45
CA VAL A 203 0.68 -8.62 -13.94
C VAL A 203 -0.24 -9.08 -15.07
N ASN A 204 -0.84 -8.16 -15.83
CA ASN A 204 -1.72 -8.51 -16.95
C ASN A 204 -1.02 -9.34 -18.03
N GLN A 205 0.28 -9.13 -18.25
CA GLN A 205 1.06 -9.84 -19.26
C GLN A 205 1.55 -11.22 -18.79
N HIS A 206 1.81 -11.39 -17.50
CA HIS A 206 2.60 -12.52 -17.00
C HIS A 206 1.90 -13.39 -15.96
N ILE A 207 0.85 -12.92 -15.29
CA ILE A 207 0.29 -13.63 -14.13
C ILE A 207 -0.31 -14.99 -14.47
N SER A 208 -0.72 -15.22 -15.72
CA SER A 208 -1.18 -16.52 -16.21
C SER A 208 -0.12 -17.62 -16.10
N LYS A 209 1.16 -17.27 -16.14
CA LYS A 209 2.28 -18.21 -15.91
C LYS A 209 2.36 -18.70 -14.47
N PHE A 210 1.77 -17.95 -13.54
CA PHE A 210 1.69 -18.26 -12.11
C PHE A 210 0.29 -18.77 -11.71
N GLY A 211 -0.55 -19.13 -12.68
CA GLY A 211 -1.91 -19.62 -12.44
C GLY A 211 -2.97 -18.54 -12.23
N GLY A 212 -2.61 -17.25 -12.29
CA GLY A 212 -3.56 -16.15 -12.15
C GLY A 212 -4.33 -15.84 -13.44
N ASP A 213 -5.55 -15.33 -13.30
CA ASP A 213 -6.40 -14.87 -14.40
C ASP A 213 -6.26 -13.33 -14.54
N PRO A 214 -5.62 -12.82 -15.61
CA PRO A 214 -5.41 -11.38 -15.79
C PRO A 214 -6.73 -10.59 -15.95
N SER A 215 -7.85 -11.25 -16.26
CA SER A 215 -9.17 -10.60 -16.30
C SER A 215 -9.81 -10.44 -14.91
N LYS A 216 -9.25 -11.09 -13.89
CA LYS A 216 -9.75 -11.13 -12.51
C LYS A 216 -8.80 -10.49 -11.49
N VAL A 217 -8.06 -9.48 -11.93
CA VAL A 217 -7.18 -8.68 -11.06
C VAL A 217 -8.00 -7.74 -10.17
N THR A 218 -7.76 -7.79 -8.87
CA THR A 218 -8.24 -6.84 -7.85
C THR A 218 -7.03 -6.13 -7.25
N ILE A 219 -7.02 -4.80 -7.28
CA ILE A 219 -5.98 -4.03 -6.58
C ILE A 219 -6.43 -3.74 -5.16
N TRP A 220 -5.51 -3.83 -4.21
CA TRP A 220 -5.77 -3.55 -2.81
C TRP A 220 -4.58 -2.81 -2.21
N GLY A 221 -4.85 -1.77 -1.44
CA GLY A 221 -3.79 -1.13 -0.67
C GLY A 221 -4.29 -0.59 0.65
N GLU A 222 -3.34 -0.28 1.51
CA GLU A 222 -3.54 0.32 2.82
C GLU A 222 -2.87 1.70 2.88
N SER A 223 -3.48 2.66 3.59
CA SER A 223 -2.92 4.03 3.75
C SER A 223 -2.56 4.65 2.40
N ALA A 224 -1.31 5.08 2.19
CA ALA A 224 -0.84 5.57 0.89
C ALA A 224 -0.97 4.56 -0.26
N GLY A 225 -0.97 3.27 0.02
CA GLY A 225 -1.32 2.22 -0.93
C GLY A 225 -2.80 2.26 -1.31
N ALA A 226 -3.69 2.55 -0.35
CA ALA A 226 -5.12 2.80 -0.60
C ALA A 226 -5.34 4.11 -1.37
N GLY A 227 -4.55 5.14 -1.08
CA GLY A 227 -4.46 6.36 -1.88
C GLY A 227 -4.00 6.07 -3.31
N SER A 228 -2.99 5.23 -3.48
CA SER A 228 -2.55 4.72 -4.78
C SER A 228 -3.64 3.96 -5.52
N VAL A 229 -4.42 3.11 -4.84
CA VAL A 229 -5.60 2.46 -5.42
C VAL A 229 -6.59 3.52 -5.94
N LEU A 230 -6.88 4.57 -5.14
CA LEU A 230 -7.68 5.70 -5.60
C LEU A 230 -7.10 6.36 -6.85
N GLN A 231 -5.78 6.60 -6.90
CA GLN A 231 -5.12 7.17 -8.08
C GLN A 231 -5.27 6.28 -9.31
N GLN A 232 -5.08 4.96 -9.18
CA GLN A 232 -5.29 3.99 -10.28
C GLN A 232 -6.75 3.92 -10.73
N VAL A 233 -7.70 4.10 -9.80
CA VAL A 233 -9.13 4.20 -10.10
C VAL A 233 -9.41 5.43 -10.97
N VAL A 234 -8.87 6.61 -10.67
CA VAL A 234 -9.15 7.83 -11.45
C VAL A 234 -8.20 8.03 -12.64
N ALA A 235 -7.12 7.24 -12.72
CA ALA A 235 -6.09 7.34 -13.76
C ALA A 235 -6.68 7.38 -15.17
N ASN A 236 -6.11 8.24 -16.02
CA ASN A 236 -6.54 8.44 -17.39
C ASN A 236 -8.06 8.77 -17.51
N ASN A 237 -8.63 9.52 -16.57
CA ASN A 237 -10.06 9.81 -16.49
C ASN A 237 -10.94 8.54 -16.39
N GLY A 238 -10.51 7.54 -15.63
CA GLY A 238 -11.23 6.27 -15.50
C GLY A 238 -11.29 5.46 -16.81
N GLN A 239 -10.35 5.69 -17.72
CA GLN A 239 -10.32 5.08 -19.05
C GLN A 239 -8.95 4.49 -19.38
N THR A 240 -8.30 3.87 -18.38
CA THR A 240 -7.03 3.16 -18.60
C THR A 240 -7.26 2.02 -19.60
N LYS A 241 -6.44 1.98 -20.66
CA LYS A 241 -6.51 0.96 -21.72
C LYS A 241 -5.16 0.24 -21.86
N PRO A 242 -5.16 -1.12 -21.93
CA PRO A 242 -6.28 -2.01 -21.60
C PRO A 242 -6.71 -1.88 -20.13
N GLN A 243 -7.89 -2.40 -19.77
CA GLN A 243 -8.31 -2.49 -18.37
C GLN A 243 -7.28 -3.33 -17.60
N LEU A 244 -6.72 -2.78 -16.52
CA LEU A 244 -5.68 -3.46 -15.73
C LEU A 244 -6.23 -4.23 -14.52
N PHE A 245 -7.40 -3.85 -14.01
CA PHE A 245 -8.06 -4.49 -12.89
C PHE A 245 -9.58 -4.38 -13.02
N ARG A 246 -10.30 -5.37 -12.46
CA ARG A 246 -11.76 -5.41 -12.43
C ARG A 246 -12.35 -4.83 -11.16
N ALA A 247 -11.59 -4.76 -10.07
CA ALA A 247 -12.08 -4.27 -8.77
C ALA A 247 -10.97 -3.62 -7.95
N ALA A 248 -11.38 -2.80 -6.99
CA ALA A 248 -10.51 -2.08 -6.09
C ALA A 248 -10.90 -2.37 -4.64
N MET A 249 -9.91 -2.46 -3.75
CA MET A 249 -10.10 -2.49 -2.32
C MET A 249 -9.23 -1.44 -1.65
N THR A 250 -9.76 -0.75 -0.64
CA THR A 250 -9.02 0.27 0.10
C THR A 250 -9.14 0.02 1.59
N SER A 251 -7.99 -0.03 2.28
CA SER A 251 -7.92 0.01 3.74
C SER A 251 -7.39 1.38 4.14
N SER A 252 -8.25 2.24 4.67
CA SER A 252 -7.95 3.64 5.00
C SER A 252 -7.54 4.46 3.76
N THR A 253 -8.47 4.73 2.84
CA THR A 253 -8.23 5.53 1.62
C THR A 253 -7.51 6.84 1.94
N PHE A 254 -6.26 7.00 1.53
CA PHE A 254 -5.46 8.19 1.83
C PHE A 254 -5.54 9.24 0.71
N LEU A 255 -6.06 10.43 1.03
CA LEU A 255 -6.11 11.57 0.10
C LEU A 255 -5.62 12.85 0.80
N PRO A 256 -4.31 13.13 0.77
CA PRO A 256 -3.78 14.42 1.20
C PRO A 256 -4.08 15.51 0.15
N SER A 257 -3.68 16.75 0.42
CA SER A 257 -3.70 17.83 -0.57
C SER A 257 -2.93 17.42 -1.83
N GLN A 258 -3.61 17.43 -2.98
CA GLN A 258 -3.09 17.04 -4.29
C GLN A 258 -3.15 18.23 -5.27
N TYR A 259 -2.14 19.08 -5.16
CA TYR A 259 -1.95 20.28 -5.98
C TYR A 259 -1.65 19.96 -7.45
N ASN A 260 -1.83 20.93 -8.36
CA ASN A 260 -1.25 20.83 -9.70
C ASN A 260 0.27 20.84 -9.63
N PHE A 261 0.92 20.12 -10.53
CA PHE A 261 2.38 19.96 -10.49
C PHE A 261 3.19 21.26 -10.50
N ASP A 262 2.61 22.35 -11.02
CA ASP A 262 3.18 23.69 -11.17
C ASP A 262 2.55 24.73 -10.21
N ASP A 263 1.74 24.29 -9.25
CA ASP A 263 1.26 25.15 -8.16
C ASP A 263 2.44 25.57 -7.25
N PRO A 264 2.29 26.66 -6.46
CA PRO A 264 3.39 27.18 -5.62
C PRO A 264 4.00 26.17 -4.65
N ILE A 265 3.22 25.24 -4.08
CA ILE A 265 3.72 24.25 -3.11
C ILE A 265 4.62 23.21 -3.81
N PRO A 266 4.17 22.51 -4.87
CA PRO A 266 5.04 21.70 -5.73
C PRO A 266 6.32 22.38 -6.22
N GLU A 267 6.25 23.61 -6.73
CA GLU A 267 7.45 24.36 -7.18
C GLU A 267 8.42 24.68 -6.04
N MET A 268 7.89 24.98 -4.85
CA MET A 268 8.68 25.18 -3.64
C MET A 268 9.39 23.89 -3.21
N LEU A 269 8.70 22.74 -3.26
CA LEU A 269 9.29 21.43 -2.95
C LEU A 269 10.41 21.07 -3.94
N PHE A 270 10.19 21.27 -5.24
CA PHE A 270 11.23 21.09 -6.25
C PHE A 270 12.45 21.96 -5.96
N SER A 271 12.21 23.25 -5.71
CA SER A 271 13.27 24.22 -5.38
C SER A 271 14.05 23.82 -4.12
N GLU A 272 13.38 23.25 -3.13
CA GLU A 272 14.00 22.80 -1.89
C GLU A 272 14.91 21.59 -2.10
N VAL A 273 14.51 20.63 -2.96
CA VAL A 273 15.39 19.52 -3.37
C VAL A 273 16.63 20.06 -4.10
N VAL A 274 16.45 21.03 -5.01
CA VAL A 274 17.57 21.66 -5.74
C VAL A 274 18.53 22.40 -4.79
N LYS A 275 18.01 23.08 -3.74
CA LYS A 275 18.82 23.79 -2.74
C LYS A 275 19.56 22.86 -1.78
N ARG A 276 18.93 21.74 -1.39
CA ARG A 276 19.52 20.73 -0.50
C ARG A 276 20.51 19.80 -1.19
N THR A 277 20.63 19.94 -2.50
CA THR A 277 21.63 19.27 -3.33
C THR A 277 22.62 20.32 -3.86
N SER A 278 23.71 19.87 -4.47
CA SER A 278 24.68 20.78 -5.10
C SER A 278 24.19 21.35 -6.45
N CYS A 279 22.88 21.39 -6.69
CA CYS A 279 22.29 21.69 -7.99
C CYS A 279 21.76 23.11 -8.15
N ALA A 280 21.77 23.94 -7.11
CA ALA A 280 21.26 25.31 -7.15
C ALA A 280 21.96 26.22 -8.18
N ALA A 281 23.23 25.96 -8.50
CA ALA A 281 24.00 26.72 -9.49
C ALA A 281 24.00 26.09 -10.90
N ALA A 282 23.34 24.94 -11.08
CA ALA A 282 23.31 24.26 -12.37
C ALA A 282 22.38 24.98 -13.35
N SER A 283 22.81 25.12 -14.61
CA SER A 283 21.95 25.64 -15.69
C SER A 283 20.83 24.66 -16.08
N ASP A 284 21.03 23.36 -15.82
CA ASP A 284 20.03 22.31 -15.94
C ASP A 284 19.94 21.55 -14.60
N ALA A 285 18.97 21.95 -13.78
CA ALA A 285 18.74 21.34 -12.48
C ALA A 285 18.40 19.85 -12.59
N MET A 286 17.61 19.43 -13.60
CA MET A 286 17.23 18.03 -13.77
C MET A 286 18.42 17.15 -14.14
N SER A 287 19.29 17.62 -15.04
CA SER A 287 20.54 16.92 -15.35
C SER A 287 21.44 16.82 -14.13
N CYS A 288 21.55 17.89 -13.32
CA CYS A 288 22.34 17.86 -12.10
C CYS A 288 21.77 16.85 -11.08
N LEU A 289 20.46 16.85 -10.85
CA LEU A 289 19.80 15.95 -9.90
C LEU A 289 19.94 14.48 -10.31
N ARG A 290 19.99 14.15 -11.61
CA ARG A 290 20.28 12.79 -12.09
C ARG A 290 21.71 12.35 -11.85
N SER A 291 22.65 13.29 -11.88
CA SER A 291 24.07 13.03 -11.61
C SER A 291 24.43 13.07 -10.13
N ALA A 292 23.54 13.56 -9.27
CA ALA A 292 23.77 13.63 -7.84
C ALA A 292 23.90 12.23 -7.21
N ASP A 293 24.70 12.12 -6.15
CA ASP A 293 24.79 10.88 -5.38
C ASP A 293 23.45 10.56 -4.72
N ALA A 294 23.09 9.27 -4.73
CA ALA A 294 21.83 8.80 -4.14
C ALA A 294 21.73 9.17 -2.65
N ALA A 295 22.85 9.14 -1.91
CA ALA A 295 22.90 9.54 -0.51
C ALA A 295 22.58 11.03 -0.29
N THR A 296 23.01 11.91 -1.19
CA THR A 296 22.68 13.34 -1.12
C THR A 296 21.19 13.57 -1.36
N LEU A 297 20.61 12.90 -2.35
CA LEU A 297 19.16 12.95 -2.58
C LEU A 297 18.37 12.35 -1.41
N GLN A 298 18.86 11.27 -0.82
CA GLN A 298 18.25 10.65 0.35
C GLN A 298 18.28 11.57 1.58
N ASN A 299 19.39 12.30 1.79
CA ASN A 299 19.46 13.31 2.84
C ASN A 299 18.48 14.46 2.60
N ALA A 300 18.33 14.92 1.34
CA ALA A 300 17.31 15.90 0.99
C ALA A 300 15.89 15.34 1.25
N ASN A 301 15.64 14.10 0.85
CA ASN A 301 14.39 13.37 1.04
C ASN A 301 13.97 13.33 2.52
N SER A 302 14.87 12.89 3.42
CA SER A 302 14.59 12.86 4.86
C SER A 302 14.33 14.26 5.42
N ASN A 303 15.18 15.23 5.09
CA ASN A 303 15.07 16.57 5.70
C ASN A 303 13.81 17.34 5.28
N ILE A 304 13.36 17.18 4.03
CA ILE A 304 12.12 17.82 3.56
C ILE A 304 10.91 17.23 4.29
N ASN A 305 10.84 15.92 4.43
CA ASN A 305 9.75 15.27 5.15
C ASN A 305 9.74 15.64 6.64
N LEU A 306 10.91 15.72 7.28
CA LEU A 306 11.04 16.17 8.67
C LEU A 306 10.62 17.62 8.92
N ALA A 307 10.70 18.47 7.89
CA ALA A 307 10.32 19.88 7.99
C ALA A 307 8.82 20.12 7.71
N GLY A 308 8.07 19.09 7.30
CA GLY A 308 6.63 19.18 7.04
C GLY A 308 5.80 19.39 8.30
N PHE A 309 4.53 19.79 8.10
CA PHE A 309 3.55 19.85 9.19
C PHE A 309 3.36 18.43 9.76
N PHE A 310 3.40 18.29 11.09
CA PHE A 310 3.37 16.98 11.73
C PHE A 310 2.14 16.17 11.29
N GLY A 311 2.36 14.91 10.90
CA GLY A 311 1.30 14.02 10.42
C GLY A 311 0.89 14.21 8.96
N THR A 312 1.52 15.16 8.25
CA THR A 312 1.41 15.27 6.79
C THR A 312 2.64 14.73 6.10
N PHE A 313 2.45 14.33 4.85
CA PHE A 313 3.51 13.85 3.97
C PHE A 313 3.71 14.88 2.87
N THR A 314 4.96 15.27 2.60
CA THR A 314 5.26 16.41 1.70
C THR A 314 5.38 15.99 0.24
N LEU A 315 5.92 14.81 -0.03
CA LEU A 315 6.14 14.29 -1.38
C LEU A 315 5.05 13.25 -1.70
N VAL A 316 3.93 13.77 -2.19
CA VAL A 316 2.71 13.03 -2.48
C VAL A 316 2.34 13.21 -3.97
N PRO A 317 1.37 12.45 -4.51
CA PRO A 317 0.89 12.65 -5.87
C PRO A 317 0.48 14.09 -6.17
N VAL A 318 0.71 14.53 -7.41
CA VAL A 318 0.23 15.81 -7.95
C VAL A 318 -0.74 15.59 -9.10
N VAL A 319 -1.58 16.58 -9.43
CA VAL A 319 -2.32 16.60 -10.70
C VAL A 319 -1.31 16.92 -11.80
N ASP A 320 -1.03 15.93 -12.66
CA ASP A 320 -0.02 16.02 -13.71
C ASP A 320 -0.58 16.36 -15.10
N GLY A 321 -1.91 16.37 -15.26
CA GLY A 321 -2.60 16.68 -16.52
C GLY A 321 -2.62 15.54 -17.56
N THR A 322 -2.01 14.39 -17.26
CA THR A 322 -1.85 13.25 -18.15
C THR A 322 -2.37 11.94 -17.53
N PHE A 323 -1.65 11.38 -16.56
CA PHE A 323 -2.03 10.20 -15.79
C PHE A 323 -3.10 10.57 -14.77
N ILE A 324 -2.84 11.59 -13.93
CA ILE A 324 -3.87 12.24 -13.10
C ILE A 324 -4.25 13.57 -13.74
N ARG A 325 -5.42 13.61 -14.38
CA ARG A 325 -5.82 14.76 -15.22
C ARG A 325 -6.48 15.91 -14.48
N GLN A 326 -7.06 15.62 -13.32
CA GLN A 326 -7.70 16.58 -12.43
C GLN A 326 -7.69 15.99 -11.02
N ARG A 327 -8.09 16.80 -10.03
CA ARG A 327 -8.19 16.35 -8.64
C ARG A 327 -9.05 15.09 -8.51
N PRO A 328 -8.67 14.11 -7.66
CA PRO A 328 -9.44 12.89 -7.47
C PRO A 328 -10.91 13.16 -7.08
N THR A 329 -11.19 14.12 -6.19
CA THR A 329 -12.58 14.47 -5.81
C THR A 329 -13.46 14.80 -7.01
N LEU A 330 -12.97 15.62 -7.94
CA LEU A 330 -13.68 15.98 -9.17
C LEU A 330 -13.88 14.76 -10.09
N SER A 331 -12.84 13.93 -10.25
CA SER A 331 -12.95 12.70 -11.06
C SER A 331 -13.98 11.73 -10.50
N LEU A 332 -14.02 11.57 -9.17
CA LEU A 332 -15.00 10.73 -8.47
C LEU A 332 -16.42 11.28 -8.60
N LEU A 333 -16.60 12.60 -8.42
CA LEU A 333 -17.89 13.27 -8.58
C LEU A 333 -18.46 13.08 -9.99
N GLU A 334 -17.59 13.10 -11.00
CA GLU A 334 -17.97 12.86 -12.41
C GLU A 334 -18.14 11.38 -12.75
N GLY A 335 -17.89 10.46 -11.81
CA GLY A 335 -17.98 9.02 -12.03
C GLY A 335 -16.90 8.44 -12.95
N LYS A 336 -15.78 9.17 -13.14
CA LYS A 336 -14.64 8.75 -13.97
C LYS A 336 -13.78 7.74 -13.23
N VAL A 337 -14.22 6.48 -13.22
CA VAL A 337 -13.57 5.39 -12.48
C VAL A 337 -13.19 4.20 -13.37
N ASN A 338 -11.98 3.69 -13.18
CA ASN A 338 -11.57 2.36 -13.60
C ASN A 338 -12.08 1.33 -12.57
N GLY A 339 -12.46 0.14 -13.04
CA GLY A 339 -12.94 -0.94 -12.18
C GLY A 339 -14.46 -0.96 -12.00
N ARG A 340 -14.97 -2.13 -11.58
CA ARG A 340 -16.39 -2.50 -11.63
C ARG A 340 -17.01 -2.64 -10.23
N ALA A 341 -16.20 -2.79 -9.20
CA ALA A 341 -16.64 -2.97 -7.82
C ALA A 341 -15.59 -2.41 -6.85
N LEU A 342 -16.06 -2.00 -5.67
CA LEU A 342 -15.24 -1.44 -4.60
C LEU A 342 -15.59 -2.07 -3.25
N LEU A 343 -14.59 -2.41 -2.44
CA LEU A 343 -14.75 -2.65 -1.01
C LEU A 343 -13.78 -1.76 -0.26
N ALA A 344 -14.29 -0.88 0.59
CA ALA A 344 -13.48 0.04 1.38
C ALA A 344 -13.67 -0.20 2.88
N VAL A 345 -12.60 -0.10 3.65
CA VAL A 345 -12.62 -0.16 5.12
C VAL A 345 -11.82 1.00 5.68
N THR A 346 -12.21 1.51 6.85
CA THR A 346 -11.48 2.52 7.61
C THR A 346 -11.34 2.07 9.04
N ASN A 347 -10.26 2.46 9.71
CA ASN A 347 -10.14 2.36 11.16
C ASN A 347 -10.99 3.46 11.83
N ALA A 348 -11.53 3.23 13.02
CA ALA A 348 -12.41 4.19 13.69
C ALA A 348 -11.71 5.50 14.10
N PHE A 349 -10.40 5.44 14.38
CA PHE A 349 -9.59 6.58 14.82
C PHE A 349 -8.35 6.78 13.94
N GLU A 350 -8.57 7.01 12.64
CA GLU A 350 -7.51 7.21 11.63
C GLU A 350 -6.51 8.32 12.00
N GLY A 351 -6.99 9.46 12.50
CA GLY A 351 -6.17 10.66 12.63
C GLY A 351 -5.26 10.70 13.85
N THR A 352 -5.53 9.91 14.89
CA THR A 352 -4.88 10.07 16.21
C THR A 352 -3.36 9.98 16.15
N VAL A 353 -2.81 9.10 15.31
CA VAL A 353 -1.35 8.93 15.16
C VAL A 353 -0.68 10.05 14.35
N PHE A 354 -1.48 10.88 13.67
CA PHE A 354 -1.02 11.98 12.81
C PHE A 354 -1.23 13.35 13.45
N VAL A 355 -1.62 13.41 14.72
CA VAL A 355 -1.72 14.66 15.49
C VAL A 355 -0.71 14.65 16.62
N ASN A 356 0.02 15.75 16.78
CA ASN A 356 0.95 15.87 17.89
C ASN A 356 0.17 16.03 19.20
N GLN A 357 0.05 14.94 19.94
CA GLN A 357 -0.72 14.85 21.19
C GLN A 357 -0.19 15.76 22.32
N SER A 358 0.98 16.39 22.15
CA SER A 358 1.56 17.34 23.11
C SER A 358 1.23 18.80 22.82
N ILE A 359 0.67 19.10 21.64
CA ILE A 359 0.35 20.47 21.21
C ILE A 359 -1.17 20.64 21.26
N THR A 360 -1.64 21.72 21.90
CA THR A 360 -3.06 22.07 21.88
C THR A 360 -3.29 23.23 20.92
N SER A 361 -4.27 23.10 20.05
CA SER A 361 -4.76 24.17 19.18
C SER A 361 -6.27 24.26 19.25
N THR A 362 -6.87 25.29 18.64
CA THR A 362 -8.31 25.25 18.38
C THR A 362 -8.56 24.46 17.10
N ALA A 363 -9.71 23.81 16.98
CA ALA A 363 -10.06 23.05 15.78
C ALA A 363 -9.99 23.91 14.50
N ALA A 364 -10.32 25.21 14.58
CA ALA A 364 -10.18 26.13 13.46
C ALA A 364 -8.70 26.36 13.08
N GLN A 365 -7.82 26.52 14.08
CA GLN A 365 -6.38 26.70 13.85
C GLN A 365 -5.79 25.41 13.25
N TYR A 366 -6.12 24.24 13.80
CA TYR A 366 -5.67 22.97 13.28
C TYR A 366 -6.08 22.75 11.82
N ALA A 367 -7.36 22.99 11.50
CA ALA A 367 -7.86 22.86 10.13
C ALA A 367 -7.13 23.81 9.16
N PHE A 368 -6.82 25.03 9.59
CA PHE A 368 -6.08 26.00 8.79
C PHE A 368 -4.61 25.59 8.59
N ASP A 369 -3.95 25.09 9.63
CA ASP A 369 -2.55 24.62 9.54
C ASP A 369 -2.43 23.37 8.66
N LEU A 370 -3.42 22.47 8.73
CA LEU A 370 -3.51 21.28 7.87
C LEU A 370 -3.80 21.67 6.40
N PHE A 371 -4.69 22.65 6.18
CA PHE A 371 -5.10 23.11 4.85
C PHE A 371 -4.96 24.64 4.73
N PRO A 372 -3.76 25.15 4.36
CA PRO A 372 -3.44 26.58 4.41
C PRO A 372 -4.24 27.46 3.43
N ASN A 373 -4.93 26.84 2.48
CA ASN A 373 -5.79 27.51 1.50
C ASN A 373 -7.25 27.67 1.98
N LEU A 374 -7.60 27.19 3.18
CA LEU A 374 -8.89 27.49 3.81
C LEU A 374 -8.96 28.97 4.20
N ASN A 375 -10.10 29.60 3.95
CA ASN A 375 -10.38 30.92 4.49
C ASN A 375 -10.91 30.82 5.94
N ARG A 376 -10.91 31.95 6.65
CA ARG A 376 -11.35 32.02 8.05
C ARG A 376 -12.78 31.50 8.28
N ALA A 377 -13.69 31.71 7.35
CA ALA A 377 -15.08 31.24 7.48
C ALA A 377 -15.16 29.71 7.33
N GLN A 378 -14.37 29.12 6.43
CA GLN A 378 -14.27 27.66 6.28
C GLN A 378 -13.65 27.03 7.53
N ALA A 379 -12.55 27.58 8.06
CA ALA A 379 -11.92 27.09 9.29
C ALA A 379 -12.86 27.18 10.51
N ALA A 380 -13.59 28.30 10.66
CA ALA A 380 -14.60 28.45 11.72
C ALA A 380 -15.77 27.48 11.55
N LYS A 381 -16.16 27.16 10.30
CA LYS A 381 -17.20 26.15 10.03
C LYS A 381 -16.72 24.75 10.38
N ALA A 382 -15.45 24.41 10.11
CA ALA A 382 -14.85 23.15 10.56
C ALA A 382 -14.95 23.07 12.09
N GLU A 383 -14.44 24.06 12.83
CA GLU A 383 -14.54 24.09 14.30
C GLU A 383 -15.98 23.91 14.81
N ALA A 384 -16.94 24.61 14.22
CA ALA A 384 -18.34 24.46 14.61
C ALA A 384 -18.89 23.04 14.43
N LEU A 385 -18.41 22.29 13.43
CA LEU A 385 -18.81 20.91 13.14
C LEU A 385 -18.15 19.87 14.06
N TYR A 386 -16.96 20.16 14.58
CA TYR A 386 -16.24 19.29 15.52
C TYR A 386 -16.46 19.70 16.99
N ASN A 387 -17.09 20.84 17.24
CA ASN A 387 -17.37 21.32 18.59
C ASN A 387 -18.19 20.30 19.39
N GLY A 388 -17.77 20.03 20.63
CA GLY A 388 -18.40 19.06 21.52
C GLY A 388 -17.95 17.61 21.30
N LEU A 389 -17.12 17.32 20.29
CA LEU A 389 -16.46 16.02 20.17
C LEU A 389 -15.25 15.96 21.09
N GLY A 390 -15.39 15.35 22.26
CA GLY A 390 -14.27 15.07 23.17
C GLY A 390 -13.42 16.31 23.53
N THR A 391 -12.13 16.08 23.74
CA THR A 391 -11.13 17.12 24.00
C THR A 391 -10.74 17.84 22.71
N THR A 392 -10.12 19.02 22.80
CA THR A 392 -9.60 19.74 21.61
C THR A 392 -8.65 18.88 20.77
N ILE A 393 -7.76 18.12 21.41
CA ILE A 393 -6.87 17.19 20.69
C ILE A 393 -7.60 16.04 19.99
N PHE A 394 -8.74 15.60 20.55
CA PHE A 394 -9.61 14.64 19.89
C PHE A 394 -10.28 15.26 18.65
N GLN A 395 -10.66 16.54 18.71
CA GLN A 395 -11.20 17.27 17.56
C GLN A 395 -10.15 17.40 16.46
N ASP A 396 -8.91 17.74 16.80
CA ASP A 396 -7.79 17.79 15.84
C ASP A 396 -7.58 16.41 15.20
N SER A 397 -7.59 15.34 16.01
CA SER A 397 -7.48 13.95 15.53
C SER A 397 -8.66 13.55 14.64
N ALA A 398 -9.87 14.01 14.94
CA ALA A 398 -11.05 13.75 14.12
C ALA A 398 -11.00 14.54 12.80
N ILE A 399 -10.55 15.80 12.80
CA ILE A 399 -10.30 16.59 11.60
C ILE A 399 -9.29 15.89 10.70
N GLN A 400 -8.14 15.50 11.25
CA GLN A 400 -7.10 14.78 10.52
C GLN A 400 -7.61 13.46 9.93
N GLY A 401 -8.27 12.63 10.76
CA GLY A 401 -8.78 11.33 10.35
C GLY A 401 -9.87 11.43 9.29
N GLU A 402 -10.81 12.35 9.48
CA GLU A 402 -11.95 12.47 8.59
C GLU A 402 -11.61 13.16 7.27
N SER A 403 -10.85 14.25 7.30
CA SER A 403 -10.51 14.99 6.08
C SER A 403 -9.55 14.22 5.16
N ILE A 404 -8.65 13.40 5.71
CA ILE A 404 -7.58 12.73 4.96
C ILE A 404 -7.92 11.26 4.63
N PHE A 405 -8.74 10.58 5.45
CA PHE A 405 -8.98 9.14 5.32
C PHE A 405 -10.46 8.75 5.19
N ILE A 406 -11.28 9.13 6.17
CA ILE A 406 -12.66 8.64 6.28
C ILE A 406 -13.56 9.28 5.20
N CYS A 407 -13.54 10.61 5.05
CA CYS A 407 -14.37 11.29 4.04
C CYS A 407 -13.96 10.99 2.59
N PRO A 408 -12.67 10.94 2.24
CA PRO A 408 -12.23 10.43 0.94
C PRO A 408 -12.74 9.02 0.61
N THR A 409 -12.90 8.16 1.62
CA THR A 409 -13.52 6.85 1.43
C THR A 409 -14.99 6.97 0.98
N TYR A 410 -15.77 7.89 1.55
CA TYR A 410 -17.16 8.13 1.10
C TYR A 410 -17.23 8.68 -0.32
N PHE A 411 -16.33 9.59 -0.71
CA PHE A 411 -16.28 10.10 -2.09
C PHE A 411 -16.07 8.95 -3.09
N LEU A 412 -15.17 8.04 -2.76
CA LEU A 412 -14.90 6.85 -3.56
C LEU A 412 -16.10 5.89 -3.58
N LEU A 413 -16.75 5.64 -2.44
CA LEU A 413 -17.96 4.81 -2.36
C LEU A 413 -19.11 5.35 -3.23
N HIS A 414 -19.30 6.68 -3.26
CA HIS A 414 -20.32 7.33 -4.08
C HIS A 414 -20.05 7.17 -5.58
N ALA A 415 -18.79 7.28 -6.02
CA ALA A 415 -18.41 7.02 -7.41
C ALA A 415 -18.67 5.57 -7.85
N PHE A 416 -18.79 4.64 -6.89
CA PHE A 416 -19.15 3.23 -7.08
C PHE A 416 -20.59 2.91 -6.59
N SER A 417 -21.50 3.88 -6.60
CA SER A 417 -22.90 3.67 -6.16
C SER A 417 -23.54 2.44 -6.82
N GLY A 418 -24.16 1.58 -6.00
CA GLY A 418 -24.77 0.31 -6.40
C GLY A 418 -23.80 -0.86 -6.58
N ARG A 419 -22.51 -0.65 -6.34
CA ARG A 419 -21.43 -1.64 -6.55
C ARG A 419 -20.28 -1.47 -5.54
N SER A 420 -20.58 -0.93 -4.37
CA SER A 420 -19.60 -0.66 -3.31
C SER A 420 -20.04 -1.17 -1.94
N PHE A 421 -19.08 -1.64 -1.14
CA PHE A 421 -19.24 -2.06 0.25
C PHE A 421 -18.32 -1.23 1.16
N LYS A 422 -18.80 -0.88 2.35
CA LYS A 422 -18.04 -0.12 3.34
C LYS A 422 -17.97 -0.88 4.67
N GLY A 423 -16.80 -0.93 5.28
CA GLY A 423 -16.56 -1.47 6.61
C GLY A 423 -15.88 -0.49 7.54
N GLU A 424 -16.02 -0.68 8.84
CA GLU A 424 -15.33 0.05 9.89
C GLU A 424 -14.62 -0.94 10.81
N PHE A 425 -13.31 -0.81 10.93
CA PHE A 425 -12.50 -1.54 11.89
C PHE A 425 -12.43 -0.73 13.19
N ALA A 426 -12.93 -1.30 14.29
CA ALA A 426 -13.13 -0.60 15.54
C ALA A 426 -12.54 -1.32 16.76
N ILE A 427 -11.76 -2.39 16.58
CA ILE A 427 -11.03 -3.02 17.70
C ILE A 427 -10.12 -1.99 18.38
N PRO A 428 -10.32 -1.67 19.67
CA PRO A 428 -9.54 -0.66 20.37
C PRO A 428 -8.03 -0.95 20.31
N PRO A 429 -7.17 0.08 20.12
CA PRO A 429 -7.51 1.50 20.01
C PRO A 429 -7.96 1.97 18.62
N ALA A 430 -8.16 1.06 17.65
CA ALA A 430 -8.65 1.32 16.30
C ALA A 430 -7.95 2.47 15.57
N LEU A 431 -6.63 2.53 15.74
CA LEU A 431 -5.76 3.52 15.11
C LEU A 431 -5.50 3.15 13.64
N HIS A 432 -5.04 4.12 12.85
CA HIS A 432 -4.62 3.87 11.47
C HIS A 432 -3.66 2.67 11.34
N GLY A 433 -3.97 1.77 10.41
CA GLY A 433 -3.20 0.55 10.13
C GLY A 433 -3.39 -0.59 11.14
N ALA A 434 -4.26 -0.44 12.15
CA ALA A 434 -4.51 -1.50 13.14
C ALA A 434 -5.14 -2.77 12.53
N ASP A 435 -5.78 -2.63 11.38
CA ASP A 435 -6.39 -3.72 10.61
C ASP A 435 -5.38 -4.56 9.82
N VAL A 436 -4.17 -4.05 9.54
CA VAL A 436 -3.15 -4.73 8.71
C VAL A 436 -2.78 -6.11 9.25
N ALA A 437 -2.65 -6.25 10.58
CA ALA A 437 -2.29 -7.51 11.21
C ALA A 437 -3.32 -8.63 10.94
N TYR A 438 -4.57 -8.28 10.63
CA TYR A 438 -5.62 -9.24 10.34
C TYR A 438 -5.57 -9.72 8.89
N TYR A 439 -5.00 -8.94 7.97
CA TYR A 439 -4.72 -9.39 6.59
C TYR A 439 -3.42 -10.18 6.51
N PHE A 440 -2.39 -9.75 7.24
CA PHE A 440 -1.04 -10.33 7.20
C PHE A 440 -0.57 -10.78 8.60
N PRO A 441 -1.20 -11.81 9.19
CA PRO A 441 -0.87 -12.29 10.53
C PRO A 441 0.56 -12.85 10.64
N GLY A 442 1.24 -13.18 9.53
CA GLY A 442 2.66 -13.55 9.54
C GLY A 442 3.58 -12.42 10.03
N GLY A 443 3.14 -11.16 9.96
CA GLY A 443 3.88 -9.99 10.45
C GLY A 443 3.78 -9.74 11.96
N GLY A 444 2.92 -10.50 12.66
CA GLY A 444 2.69 -10.41 14.10
C GLY A 444 1.25 -10.76 14.49
N THR A 445 1.07 -11.34 15.67
CA THR A 445 -0.26 -11.69 16.19
C THR A 445 -1.13 -10.43 16.36
N PRO A 446 -2.36 -10.40 15.82
CA PRO A 446 -3.27 -9.27 16.01
C PRO A 446 -3.57 -9.00 17.49
N PRO A 447 -3.76 -7.73 17.91
CA PRO A 447 -4.06 -7.40 19.32
C PRO A 447 -5.30 -8.12 19.86
N PHE A 448 -6.38 -8.17 19.08
CA PHE A 448 -7.57 -8.97 19.39
C PHE A 448 -7.49 -10.31 18.66
N ASN A 449 -6.76 -11.24 19.27
CA ASN A 449 -6.51 -12.57 18.70
C ASN A 449 -7.69 -13.54 18.91
N ASN A 450 -8.82 -13.25 18.27
CA ASN A 450 -10.02 -14.08 18.29
C ASN A 450 -10.22 -14.75 16.91
N ALA A 451 -10.30 -16.08 16.87
CA ALA A 451 -10.36 -16.83 15.62
C ALA A 451 -11.60 -16.52 14.77
N ASP A 452 -12.78 -16.38 15.40
CA ASP A 452 -14.01 -16.06 14.69
C ASP A 452 -13.96 -14.64 14.11
N PHE A 453 -13.41 -13.69 14.87
CA PHE A 453 -13.20 -12.31 14.40
C PHE A 453 -12.22 -12.25 13.23
N ILE A 454 -11.02 -12.85 13.38
CA ILE A 454 -9.98 -12.85 12.34
C ILE A 454 -10.54 -13.45 11.05
N LYS A 455 -11.27 -14.57 11.16
CA LYS A 455 -11.94 -15.20 10.03
C LYS A 455 -12.99 -14.28 9.42
N ALA A 456 -13.86 -13.68 10.22
CA ALA A 456 -14.92 -12.79 9.75
C ALA A 456 -14.39 -11.57 9.01
N PHE A 457 -13.33 -10.96 9.53
CA PHE A 457 -12.69 -9.81 8.92
C PHE A 457 -11.96 -10.21 7.64
N ALA A 458 -10.91 -11.02 7.75
CA ALA A 458 -9.97 -11.26 6.65
C ALA A 458 -10.61 -11.96 5.44
N GLN A 459 -11.50 -12.93 5.68
CA GLN A 459 -12.18 -13.65 4.60
C GLN A 459 -13.12 -12.76 3.78
N SER A 460 -13.67 -11.69 4.37
CA SER A 460 -14.59 -10.82 3.63
C SER A 460 -13.89 -10.16 2.42
N PHE A 461 -12.62 -9.80 2.58
CA PHE A 461 -11.80 -9.20 1.53
C PHE A 461 -11.40 -10.22 0.45
N THR A 462 -10.99 -11.43 0.84
CA THR A 462 -10.66 -12.48 -0.13
C THR A 462 -11.91 -12.97 -0.89
N SER A 463 -13.06 -13.07 -0.20
CA SER A 463 -14.35 -13.39 -0.81
C SER A 463 -14.75 -12.34 -1.84
N PHE A 464 -14.57 -11.05 -1.53
CA PHE A 464 -14.78 -9.97 -2.48
C PHE A 464 -13.81 -10.04 -3.67
N ALA A 465 -12.52 -10.29 -3.45
CA ALA A 465 -11.56 -10.40 -4.55
C ALA A 465 -11.91 -11.54 -5.53
N ILE A 466 -12.44 -12.66 -5.01
CA ILE A 466 -12.87 -13.82 -5.80
C ILE A 466 -14.19 -13.53 -6.54
N ASN A 467 -15.18 -13.01 -5.83
CA ASN A 467 -16.58 -13.00 -6.28
C ASN A 467 -17.15 -11.62 -6.63
N LEU A 468 -16.42 -10.54 -6.33
CA LEU A 468 -16.90 -9.15 -6.33
C LEU A 468 -18.05 -8.89 -5.33
N ASP A 469 -18.26 -9.81 -4.39
CA ASP A 469 -19.29 -9.75 -3.36
C ASP A 469 -18.75 -10.43 -2.08
N PRO A 470 -18.59 -9.71 -0.95
CA PRO A 470 -18.09 -10.30 0.30
C PRO A 470 -19.07 -11.31 0.91
N ASN A 471 -20.34 -11.34 0.44
CA ASN A 471 -21.35 -12.29 0.93
C ASN A 471 -21.22 -13.69 0.30
N ILE A 472 -20.48 -13.83 -0.81
CA ILE A 472 -20.16 -15.14 -1.40
C ILE A 472 -18.90 -15.66 -0.72
N MET A 473 -19.12 -16.22 0.46
CA MET A 473 -18.08 -16.57 1.42
C MET A 473 -17.27 -17.79 0.99
N VAL A 474 -15.94 -17.69 1.09
CA VAL A 474 -15.03 -18.83 0.92
C VAL A 474 -15.33 -19.94 1.95
N ASN A 475 -15.58 -19.56 3.21
CA ASN A 475 -16.02 -20.48 4.26
C ASN A 475 -17.34 -19.99 4.86
N PRO A 476 -18.44 -20.77 4.75
CA PRO A 476 -19.76 -20.34 5.20
C PRO A 476 -19.89 -20.30 6.73
N ALA A 477 -18.99 -20.94 7.48
CA ALA A 477 -18.97 -20.90 8.94
C ALA A 477 -18.24 -19.65 9.45
N THR A 478 -18.78 -18.46 9.18
CA THR A 478 -18.28 -17.18 9.70
C THR A 478 -19.39 -16.44 10.45
N ILE A 479 -19.01 -15.58 11.39
CA ILE A 479 -19.94 -14.72 12.14
C ILE A 479 -20.35 -13.46 11.37
N THR A 480 -19.74 -13.19 10.20
CA THR A 480 -20.07 -12.03 9.37
C THR A 480 -21.53 -12.10 8.89
N PRO A 481 -22.41 -11.17 9.28
CA PRO A 481 -23.76 -11.12 8.74
C PRO A 481 -23.74 -10.60 7.30
N ARG A 482 -24.92 -10.59 6.65
CA ARG A 482 -25.03 -10.05 5.29
C ARG A 482 -24.54 -8.59 5.25
N TRP A 483 -23.53 -8.35 4.43
CA TRP A 483 -22.95 -7.05 4.18
C TRP A 483 -23.68 -6.39 3.01
N SER A 484 -24.55 -5.44 3.30
CA SER A 484 -25.30 -4.72 2.27
C SER A 484 -24.40 -3.74 1.52
N LEU A 485 -24.76 -3.44 0.27
CA LEU A 485 -24.14 -2.35 -0.49
C LEU A 485 -24.27 -1.04 0.27
N PHE A 486 -23.24 -0.19 0.20
CA PHE A 486 -23.19 1.07 0.94
C PHE A 486 -24.39 1.98 0.65
N ASN A 487 -24.78 2.11 -0.63
CA ASN A 487 -25.90 2.96 -1.03
C ASN A 487 -27.27 2.49 -0.48
N VAL A 488 -27.36 1.29 0.10
CA VAL A 488 -28.55 0.83 0.83
C VAL A 488 -28.49 1.41 2.23
N GLY A 489 -29.04 2.61 2.39
CA GLY A 489 -29.21 3.25 3.71
C GLY A 489 -27.93 3.75 4.37
N ASN A 490 -26.83 3.92 3.62
CA ASN A 490 -25.49 4.22 4.14
C ASN A 490 -25.04 3.13 5.13
N THR A 491 -25.19 1.87 4.71
CA THR A 491 -24.86 0.71 5.55
C THR A 491 -23.35 0.43 5.49
N GLU A 492 -22.77 0.13 6.65
CA GLU A 492 -21.39 -0.31 6.79
C GLU A 492 -21.31 -1.56 7.66
N MET A 493 -20.27 -2.38 7.49
CA MET A 493 -19.98 -3.49 8.39
C MET A 493 -19.04 -3.05 9.50
N LEU A 494 -19.49 -3.09 10.75
CA LEU A 494 -18.65 -2.86 11.92
C LEU A 494 -17.91 -4.15 12.29
N PHE A 495 -16.61 -4.03 12.51
CA PHE A 495 -15.75 -5.06 13.08
C PHE A 495 -15.16 -4.56 14.40
N ASN A 496 -15.76 -4.97 15.51
CA ASN A 496 -15.43 -4.51 16.85
C ASN A 496 -15.36 -5.67 17.87
N GLU A 497 -15.07 -5.34 19.12
CA GLU A 497 -15.26 -6.20 20.28
C GLU A 497 -16.29 -5.58 21.25
N THR A 498 -17.01 -6.43 21.96
CA THR A 498 -17.87 -6.03 23.06
C THR A 498 -17.06 -5.66 24.31
N THR A 499 -17.67 -4.98 25.27
CA THR A 499 -17.05 -4.69 26.57
C THR A 499 -16.64 -5.95 27.35
N ALA A 500 -17.21 -7.12 27.02
CA ALA A 500 -16.86 -8.41 27.59
C ALA A 500 -15.74 -9.14 26.81
N GLY A 501 -15.16 -8.52 25.78
CA GLY A 501 -14.09 -9.11 24.95
C GLY A 501 -14.58 -10.17 23.95
N ALA A 502 -15.89 -10.23 23.67
CA ALA A 502 -16.45 -11.08 22.61
C ALA A 502 -16.47 -10.33 21.27
N PRO A 503 -16.32 -11.02 20.11
CA PRO A 503 -16.39 -10.38 18.80
C PRO A 503 -17.75 -9.75 18.53
N ASP A 504 -17.76 -8.52 18.04
CA ASP A 504 -18.94 -7.76 17.59
C ASP A 504 -18.80 -7.46 16.08
N VAL A 505 -19.40 -8.31 15.25
CA VAL A 505 -19.44 -8.12 13.79
C VAL A 505 -20.88 -7.92 13.35
N ARG A 506 -21.23 -6.71 12.92
CA ARG A 506 -22.62 -6.37 12.59
C ARG A 506 -22.74 -5.21 11.61
N ALA A 507 -23.85 -5.19 10.88
CA ALA A 507 -24.21 -4.05 10.06
C ALA A 507 -24.57 -2.83 10.94
N ILE A 508 -24.05 -1.66 10.57
CA ILE A 508 -24.35 -0.36 11.16
C ILE A 508 -24.75 0.61 10.07
N LYS A 509 -25.34 1.73 10.48
CA LYS A 509 -25.58 2.87 9.59
C LYS A 509 -24.55 3.95 9.89
N THR A 510 -23.95 4.54 8.86
CA THR A 510 -23.09 5.71 9.01
C THR A 510 -23.82 6.81 9.79
N SER A 511 -23.15 7.40 10.77
CA SER A 511 -23.72 8.52 11.53
C SER A 511 -24.03 9.71 10.62
N ASN A 512 -25.23 10.28 10.77
CA ASN A 512 -25.60 11.51 10.03
C ASN A 512 -24.63 12.66 10.33
N ALA A 513 -24.10 12.74 11.55
CA ALA A 513 -23.13 13.78 11.91
C ALA A 513 -21.80 13.61 11.17
N LEU A 514 -21.34 12.37 10.96
CA LEU A 514 -20.15 12.10 10.15
C LEU A 514 -20.41 12.46 8.67
N LEU A 515 -21.58 12.09 8.14
CA LEU A 515 -21.95 12.45 6.76
C LEU A 515 -22.02 13.98 6.57
N GLU A 516 -22.52 14.73 7.55
CA GLU A 516 -22.52 16.20 7.51
C GLU A 516 -21.09 16.77 7.48
N ARG A 517 -20.17 16.21 8.28
CA ARG A 517 -18.75 16.59 8.25
C ARG A 517 -18.09 16.25 6.92
N CYS A 518 -18.38 15.09 6.35
CA CYS A 518 -17.86 14.73 5.03
C CYS A 518 -18.43 15.58 3.89
N GLN A 519 -19.69 16.00 3.96
CA GLN A 519 -20.26 16.98 3.03
C GLN A 519 -19.55 18.34 3.13
N PHE A 520 -19.19 18.76 4.35
CA PHE A 520 -18.36 19.96 4.51
C PHE A 520 -17.00 19.80 3.83
N TRP A 521 -16.27 18.71 4.08
CA TRP A 521 -14.97 18.48 3.44
C TRP A 521 -15.06 18.41 1.90
N ASP A 522 -16.10 17.78 1.37
CA ASP A 522 -16.36 17.77 -0.09
C ASP A 522 -16.58 19.21 -0.61
N SER A 523 -17.39 20.01 0.09
CA SER A 523 -17.68 21.40 -0.29
C SER A 523 -16.46 22.33 -0.28
N VAL A 524 -15.41 21.97 0.47
CA VAL A 524 -14.15 22.71 0.54
C VAL A 524 -12.99 22.00 -0.15
N SER A 525 -13.23 20.92 -0.90
CA SER A 525 -12.21 20.19 -1.70
C SER A 525 -11.37 21.11 -2.59
N ALA A 526 -12.00 22.17 -3.10
CA ALA A 526 -11.33 23.22 -3.84
C ALA A 526 -10.18 23.88 -3.05
N SER A 527 -10.42 24.17 -1.77
CA SER A 527 -9.49 24.80 -0.83
C SER A 527 -8.55 23.80 -0.17
N THR A 528 -8.96 22.56 0.09
CA THR A 528 -8.05 21.51 0.61
C THR A 528 -7.15 20.92 -0.48
N ALA A 529 -7.39 21.29 -1.75
CA ALA A 529 -6.70 20.76 -2.93
C ALA A 529 -6.86 19.23 -3.11
N GLN A 530 -7.97 18.65 -2.66
CA GLN A 530 -8.27 17.22 -2.77
C GLN A 530 -9.09 16.88 -4.00
#